data_AF-A0A7Y2GTY9-F1
#
_entry.id   AF-A0A7Y2GTY9-F1
#
_cell.length_a   1.000
_cell.length_b   1.000
_cell.length_c   1.000
_cell.angle_alpha   90.00
_cell.angle_beta   90.00
_cell.angle_gamma   90.00
#
_symmetry.space_group_name_H-M   'P 1'
#
loop_
_entity.id
_entity.type
_entity.pdbx_description
1 polymer ?
#
loop_
_entity_poly.entity_id
_entity_poly.type
_entity_poly.pdbx_seq_one_letter_code
_entity_poly.pdbx_strand_id
1 'polypeptide(L)'
;MLKNLCLLALILTFVLGCGYLSTGEKTETGQTAPADSKKIGLGDTVVARWSGNSFYEGQVQTIDGGKITIGWEDGSSPTKVDESDVYPLPKVGAKPDVAVGDMVLAKVGSSTYWNGAEITKIDGEVYAVKTVENAESANVDANKIIKISPATASNLKEKAGSTDFLKDATSKKPTIPSDYKPKVGDKVLAQWAANSWWSGKVTKVVGDKTTIAWEDGSKPSAVDRGSVMAYPDPAGAKMPSEGQFVLAKPVSGSKWVYAQTVAVKDKSIEVKHASGDTRTVKIGEFVLLN
;
A
#
# COMPACT_ATOMS: atom_id res chain seq x y z
N MET A 1 -50.64 -16.41 11.80
CA MET A 1 -50.68 -17.85 11.50
C MET A 1 -49.26 -18.36 11.28
N LEU A 2 -48.90 -19.41 12.03
CA LEU A 2 -47.73 -20.32 12.02
C LEU A 2 -46.40 -19.82 11.41
N LYS A 3 -45.35 -19.60 12.21
CA LYS A 3 -44.40 -20.61 12.78
C LYS A 3 -43.72 -21.46 11.71
N ASN A 4 -42.40 -21.28 11.55
CA ASN A 4 -41.48 -22.41 11.45
C ASN A 4 -40.06 -22.00 11.88
N LEU A 5 -39.77 -22.45 13.10
CA LEU A 5 -38.53 -22.47 13.83
C LEU A 5 -37.80 -23.76 13.38
N CYS A 6 -36.59 -23.67 12.84
CA CYS A 6 -35.72 -24.83 12.68
C CYS A 6 -34.41 -24.56 13.39
N LEU A 7 -34.39 -25.06 14.62
CA LEU A 7 -33.26 -25.19 15.52
C LEU A 7 -32.43 -26.39 15.02
N LEU A 8 -31.23 -26.15 14.51
CA LEU A 8 -30.25 -27.22 14.31
C LEU A 8 -29.17 -27.09 15.38
N ALA A 9 -29.26 -27.96 16.38
CA ALA A 9 -28.22 -28.16 17.38
C ALA A 9 -27.08 -28.97 16.74
N LEU A 10 -25.90 -28.37 16.64
CA LEU A 10 -24.66 -29.11 16.38
C LEU A 10 -23.87 -29.18 17.69
N ILE A 11 -23.89 -30.36 18.29
CA ILE A 11 -23.07 -30.75 19.43
C ILE A 11 -21.65 -30.90 18.92
N LEU A 12 -20.74 -30.03 19.35
CA LEU A 12 -19.30 -30.20 19.14
C LEU A 12 -18.64 -30.51 20.49
N THR A 13 -18.16 -31.74 20.58
CA THR A 13 -17.46 -32.35 21.71
C THR A 13 -16.19 -31.58 22.08
N PHE A 14 -16.14 -31.15 23.34
CA PHE A 14 -14.93 -30.72 24.05
C PHE A 14 -13.96 -31.91 24.16
N VAL A 15 -12.78 -31.80 23.56
CA VAL A 15 -11.64 -32.65 23.88
C VAL A 15 -10.75 -31.85 24.84
N LEU A 16 -10.77 -32.25 26.10
CA LEU A 16 -9.84 -31.82 27.15
C LEU A 16 -8.45 -32.37 26.84
N GLY A 17 -7.64 -31.58 26.14
CA GLY A 17 -6.20 -31.81 25.98
C GLY A 17 -5.46 -31.28 27.20
N CYS A 18 -4.98 -32.18 28.04
CA CYS A 18 -4.09 -31.90 29.16
C CYS A 18 -2.72 -31.38 28.68
N GLY A 19 -2.26 -30.30 29.30
CA GLY A 19 -0.88 -30.14 29.78
C GLY A 19 0.23 -29.97 28.74
N TYR A 20 0.66 -28.71 28.54
CA TYR A 20 2.08 -28.38 28.53
C TYR A 20 2.24 -26.91 28.96
N LEU A 21 2.47 -26.72 30.27
CA LEU A 21 3.00 -25.47 30.81
C LEU A 21 4.45 -25.38 30.35
N SER A 22 4.68 -24.68 29.23
CA SER A 22 6.00 -24.24 28.83
C SER A 22 6.25 -22.87 29.48
N THR A 23 6.93 -22.88 30.62
CA THR A 23 7.57 -21.69 31.21
C THR A 23 8.74 -21.28 30.31
N GLY A 24 8.41 -20.62 29.20
CA GLY A 24 9.39 -19.89 28.39
C GLY A 24 9.70 -18.58 29.09
N GLU A 25 10.82 -18.55 29.79
CA GLU A 25 11.45 -17.34 30.31
C GLU A 25 11.65 -16.36 29.15
N LYS A 26 10.77 -15.35 29.09
CA LYS A 26 10.84 -14.29 28.09
C LYS A 26 12.06 -13.45 28.46
N THR A 27 13.20 -13.76 27.86
CA THR A 27 14.38 -12.89 27.89
C THR A 27 13.97 -11.58 27.22
N GLU A 28 13.53 -10.61 28.02
CA GLU A 28 13.43 -9.22 27.62
C GLU A 28 14.85 -8.79 27.26
N THR A 29 15.17 -8.88 25.96
CA THR A 29 16.33 -8.22 25.41
C THR A 29 16.17 -6.75 25.73
N GLY A 30 16.95 -6.29 26.72
CA GLY A 30 16.99 -4.91 27.17
C GLY A 30 17.18 -4.03 25.95
N GLN A 31 16.10 -3.38 25.54
CA GLN A 31 16.09 -2.33 24.55
C GLN A 31 16.91 -1.19 25.15
N THR A 32 18.20 -1.14 24.81
CA THR A 32 19.09 -0.04 25.15
C THR A 32 18.40 1.26 24.79
N ALA A 33 18.11 2.07 25.80
CA ALA A 33 17.41 3.34 25.64
C ALA A 33 18.15 4.18 24.58
N PRO A 34 17.46 4.65 23.53
CA PRO A 34 18.10 5.45 22.49
C PRO A 34 18.69 6.72 23.10
N ALA A 35 19.87 7.09 22.62
CA ALA A 35 20.63 8.25 23.07
C ALA A 35 19.79 9.54 23.03
N ASP A 36 19.71 10.22 24.17
CA ASP A 36 19.33 11.63 24.37
C ASP A 36 18.35 12.22 23.33
N SER A 37 17.15 11.62 23.22
CA SER A 37 16.07 12.27 22.48
C SER A 37 15.68 13.54 23.23
N LYS A 38 15.92 14.72 22.62
CA LYS A 38 15.48 16.01 23.15
C LYS A 38 14.02 15.87 23.59
N LYS A 39 13.75 16.06 24.88
CA LYS A 39 12.39 16.05 25.41
C LYS A 39 11.58 17.15 24.72
N ILE A 40 10.46 16.75 24.10
CA ILE A 40 9.53 17.67 23.44
C ILE A 40 8.78 18.46 24.52
N GLY A 41 8.80 19.79 24.42
CA GLY A 41 8.17 20.71 25.36
C GLY A 41 6.95 21.43 24.77
N LEU A 42 6.14 22.05 25.64
CA LEU A 42 5.06 22.95 25.23
C LEU A 42 5.63 24.10 24.38
N GLY A 43 4.97 24.42 23.28
CA GLY A 43 5.38 25.48 22.35
C GLY A 43 6.49 25.10 21.37
N ASP A 44 7.14 23.94 21.52
CA ASP A 44 8.10 23.45 20.52
C ASP A 44 7.41 23.25 19.17
N THR A 45 8.11 23.60 18.08
CA THR A 45 7.74 23.18 16.73
C THR A 45 8.29 21.77 16.47
N VAL A 46 7.43 20.89 16.00
CA VAL A 46 7.69 19.47 15.79
C VAL A 46 7.16 19.03 14.43
N VAL A 47 7.59 17.85 13.98
CA VAL A 47 6.97 17.12 12.88
C VAL A 47 6.15 15.99 13.48
N ALA A 48 4.86 15.94 13.17
CA ALA A 48 3.95 14.94 13.71
C ALA A 48 3.19 14.23 12.61
N ARG A 49 2.84 12.97 12.87
CA ARG A 49 1.97 12.20 12.00
C ARG A 49 0.54 12.77 12.03
N TRP A 50 0.02 13.14 10.88
CA TRP A 50 -1.36 13.62 10.75
C TRP A 50 -2.34 12.49 10.46
N SER A 51 -2.07 11.71 9.41
CA SER A 51 -2.83 10.52 9.03
C SER A 51 -2.01 9.61 8.12
N GLY A 52 -2.26 8.30 8.14
CA GLY A 52 -1.58 7.35 7.24
C GLY A 52 -0.05 7.44 7.38
N ASN A 53 0.66 7.77 6.29
CA ASN A 53 2.10 8.00 6.28
C ASN A 53 2.46 9.48 6.02
N SER A 54 1.54 10.39 6.35
CA SER A 54 1.68 11.82 6.12
C SER A 54 2.10 12.55 7.40
N PHE A 55 3.16 13.35 7.30
CA PHE A 55 3.78 14.04 8.44
C PHE A 55 3.85 15.54 8.15
N TYR A 56 3.50 16.36 9.14
CA TYR A 56 3.44 17.81 8.99
C TYR A 56 4.06 18.52 10.19
N GLU A 57 4.54 19.74 9.94
CA GLU A 57 4.97 20.65 10.98
C GLU A 57 3.76 21.18 11.80
N GLY A 58 3.98 21.33 13.10
CA GLY A 58 3.00 21.90 14.00
C GLY A 58 3.61 22.28 15.34
N GLN A 59 2.84 22.99 16.15
CA GLN A 59 3.25 23.44 17.48
C GLN A 59 2.62 22.56 18.56
N VAL A 60 3.42 22.19 19.55
CA VAL A 60 2.96 21.41 20.72
C VAL A 60 2.08 22.29 21.62
N GLN A 61 0.80 21.97 21.70
CA GLN A 61 -0.17 22.71 22.51
C GLN A 61 -0.37 22.11 23.90
N THR A 62 -0.43 20.77 24.00
CA THR A 62 -0.59 20.06 25.27
C THR A 62 0.16 18.73 25.23
N ILE A 63 0.63 18.26 26.38
CA ILE A 63 1.23 16.94 26.57
C ILE A 63 0.47 16.26 27.72
N ASP A 64 -0.20 15.14 27.45
CA ASP A 64 -1.03 14.44 28.43
C ASP A 64 -1.07 12.93 28.13
N GLY A 65 -0.71 12.10 29.11
CA GLY A 65 -0.86 10.64 29.04
C GLY A 65 -0.20 9.97 27.82
N GLY A 66 1.00 10.42 27.41
CA GLY A 66 1.70 9.87 26.23
C GLY A 66 1.12 10.31 24.88
N LYS A 67 0.16 11.25 24.90
CA LYS A 67 -0.38 11.92 23.71
C LYS A 67 0.04 13.39 23.71
N ILE A 68 0.27 13.91 22.51
CA ILE A 68 0.63 15.31 22.27
C ILE A 68 -0.43 15.94 21.37
N THR A 69 -1.03 17.05 21.79
CA THR A 69 -1.93 17.82 20.92
C THR A 69 -1.10 18.76 20.05
N ILE A 70 -1.25 18.62 18.73
CA ILE A 70 -0.52 19.41 17.74
C ILE A 70 -1.46 20.45 17.13
N GLY A 71 -1.08 21.73 17.24
CA GLY A 71 -1.67 22.81 16.46
C GLY A 71 -0.97 22.92 15.12
N TRP A 72 -1.67 22.60 14.04
CA TRP A 72 -1.11 22.54 12.70
C TRP A 72 -0.85 23.95 12.11
N GLU A 73 0.28 24.12 11.42
CA GLU A 73 0.67 25.41 10.84
C GLU A 73 -0.24 25.90 9.71
N ASP A 74 -1.02 24.99 9.10
CA ASP A 74 -1.99 25.31 8.05
C ASP A 74 -3.32 25.88 8.59
N GLY A 75 -3.46 25.98 9.92
CA GLY A 75 -4.67 26.46 10.59
C GLY A 75 -5.76 25.40 10.76
N SER A 76 -5.50 24.13 10.40
CA SER A 76 -6.41 23.01 10.65
C SER A 76 -6.66 22.79 12.15
N SER A 77 -7.78 22.15 12.49
CA SER A 77 -8.12 21.85 13.89
C SER A 77 -7.02 21.00 14.56
N PRO A 78 -6.62 21.33 15.79
CA PRO A 78 -5.60 20.55 16.50
C PRO A 78 -6.01 19.09 16.70
N THR A 79 -5.03 18.19 16.70
CA THR A 79 -5.26 16.75 16.88
C THR A 79 -4.31 16.13 17.89
N LYS A 80 -4.77 15.11 18.62
CA LYS A 80 -3.95 14.32 19.54
C LYS A 80 -3.18 13.24 18.77
N VAL A 81 -1.86 13.23 18.91
CA VAL A 81 -0.94 12.28 18.27
C VAL A 81 -0.21 11.49 19.35
N ASP A 82 0.12 10.22 19.09
CA ASP A 82 1.00 9.44 19.96
C ASP A 82 2.39 10.08 20.04
N GLU A 83 2.98 10.17 21.24
CA GLU A 83 4.32 10.73 21.42
C GLU A 83 5.38 10.03 20.53
N SER A 84 5.21 8.74 20.26
CA SER A 84 6.08 7.98 19.34
C SER A 84 6.00 8.39 17.87
N ASP A 85 4.98 9.16 17.50
CA ASP A 85 4.72 9.68 16.15
C ASP A 85 4.95 11.21 16.06
N VAL A 86 5.63 11.78 17.07
CA VAL A 86 6.04 13.20 17.11
C VAL A 86 7.56 13.30 17.20
N TYR A 87 8.15 14.10 16.33
CA TYR A 87 9.59 14.22 16.15
C TYR A 87 10.05 15.67 16.29
N PRO A 88 11.17 15.94 17.00
CA PRO A 88 11.73 17.28 17.06
C PRO A 88 12.27 17.69 15.68
N LEU A 89 12.16 18.98 15.35
CA LEU A 89 12.83 19.51 14.17
C LEU A 89 14.37 19.40 14.32
N PRO A 90 15.08 19.06 13.23
CA PRO A 90 16.53 19.00 13.25
C PRO A 90 17.11 20.40 13.45
N LYS A 91 18.18 20.51 14.24
CA LYS A 91 18.89 21.78 14.46
C LYS A 91 19.75 22.09 13.23
N VAL A 92 19.79 23.36 12.84
CA VAL A 92 20.71 23.82 11.77
C VAL A 92 22.15 23.47 12.13
N GLY A 93 22.87 22.82 11.20
CA GLY A 93 24.24 22.36 11.39
C GLY A 93 24.40 21.05 12.16
N ALA A 94 23.33 20.48 12.73
CA ALA A 94 23.40 19.15 13.33
C ALA A 94 23.36 18.07 12.23
N LYS A 95 24.25 17.08 12.33
CA LYS A 95 24.24 15.92 11.45
C LYS A 95 23.27 14.86 12.01
N PRO A 96 22.32 14.34 11.21
CA PRO A 96 21.48 13.23 11.65
C PRO A 96 22.32 11.95 11.82
N ASP A 97 22.02 11.17 12.85
CA ASP A 97 22.60 9.84 13.06
C ASP A 97 21.85 8.81 12.21
N VAL A 98 22.14 8.78 10.91
CA VAL A 98 21.50 7.89 9.92
C VAL A 98 22.53 7.26 8.99
N ALA A 99 22.21 6.09 8.46
CA ALA A 99 23.01 5.36 7.49
C ALA A 99 22.27 5.21 6.15
N VAL A 100 23.00 4.83 5.10
CA VAL A 100 22.40 4.41 3.83
C VAL A 100 21.52 3.18 4.06
N GLY A 101 20.29 3.22 3.55
CA GLY A 101 19.24 2.22 3.76
C GLY A 101 18.30 2.51 4.92
N ASP A 102 18.58 3.52 5.75
CA ASP A 102 17.67 3.93 6.82
C ASP A 102 16.42 4.60 6.25
N MET A 103 15.27 4.31 6.87
CA MET A 103 14.04 5.08 6.68
C MET A 103 14.06 6.32 7.58
N VAL A 104 13.67 7.46 7.02
CA VAL A 104 13.68 8.77 7.66
C VAL A 104 12.43 9.56 7.29
N LEU A 105 12.21 10.70 7.94
CA LEU A 105 11.43 11.78 7.33
C LEU A 105 12.38 12.76 6.63
N ALA A 106 12.05 13.15 5.40
CA ALA A 106 12.81 14.08 4.60
C ALA A 106 11.94 15.25 4.10
N LYS A 107 12.45 16.47 4.24
CA LYS A 107 11.82 17.69 3.72
C LYS A 107 12.32 17.98 2.30
N VAL A 108 11.61 17.50 1.28
CA VAL A 108 12.02 17.65 -0.13
C VAL A 108 11.62 19.01 -0.72
N GLY A 109 10.55 19.63 -0.20
CA GLY A 109 10.03 20.92 -0.66
C GLY A 109 10.15 22.05 0.36
N SER A 110 9.45 23.16 0.11
CA SER A 110 9.35 24.31 1.02
C SER A 110 8.07 24.33 1.87
N SER A 111 7.15 23.38 1.66
CA SER A 111 5.92 23.27 2.46
C SER A 111 6.20 22.73 3.86
N THR A 112 5.17 22.68 4.70
CA THR A 112 5.20 22.08 6.04
C THR A 112 5.18 20.54 6.03
N TYR A 113 5.13 19.93 4.84
CA TYR A 113 5.01 18.49 4.66
C TYR A 113 6.38 17.80 4.66
N TRP A 114 6.45 16.71 5.41
CA TRP A 114 7.62 15.83 5.51
C TRP A 114 7.30 14.47 4.91
N ASN A 115 8.17 14.01 4.00
CA ASN A 115 7.99 12.75 3.29
C ASN A 115 8.65 11.63 4.09
N GLY A 116 8.01 10.47 4.21
CA GLY A 116 8.76 9.25 4.46
C GLY A 116 9.74 9.00 3.30
N ALA A 117 11.00 8.68 3.60
CA ALA A 117 12.02 8.45 2.58
C ALA A 117 13.08 7.44 3.04
N GLU A 118 13.77 6.82 2.09
CA GLU A 118 14.97 5.99 2.31
C GLU A 118 16.23 6.79 1.96
N ILE A 119 17.25 6.74 2.82
CA ILE A 119 18.58 7.30 2.49
C ILE A 119 19.27 6.40 1.46
N THR A 120 19.53 6.90 0.25
CA THR A 120 20.17 6.11 -0.83
C THR A 120 21.66 6.41 -1.00
N LYS A 121 22.11 7.60 -0.60
CA LYS A 121 23.54 8.00 -0.61
C LYS A 121 23.77 9.12 0.39
N ILE A 122 24.94 9.14 1.04
CA ILE A 122 25.42 10.24 1.87
C ILE A 122 26.71 10.78 1.26
N ASP A 123 26.77 12.08 0.99
CA ASP A 123 27.92 12.77 0.39
C ASP A 123 28.19 14.08 1.15
N GLY A 124 29.01 13.99 2.20
CA GLY A 124 29.27 15.11 3.11
C GLY A 124 28.02 15.54 3.89
N GLU A 125 27.45 16.69 3.55
CA GLU A 125 26.23 17.24 4.16
C GLU A 125 24.97 17.05 3.31
N VAL A 126 25.14 16.45 2.12
CA VAL A 126 24.05 16.18 1.18
C VAL A 126 23.63 14.72 1.29
N TYR A 127 22.33 14.52 1.50
CA TYR A 127 21.69 13.22 1.63
C TYR A 127 20.81 13.00 0.40
N ALA A 128 21.16 12.01 -0.43
CA ALA A 128 20.27 11.55 -1.46
C ALA A 128 19.21 10.64 -0.82
N VAL A 129 17.94 10.95 -1.08
CA VAL A 129 16.80 10.23 -0.53
C VAL A 129 15.87 9.77 -1.64
N LYS A 130 15.17 8.66 -1.42
CA LYS A 130 14.08 8.17 -2.26
C LYS A 130 12.77 8.22 -1.48
N THR A 131 11.80 9.01 -1.94
CA THR A 131 10.51 9.18 -1.26
C THR A 131 9.65 7.93 -1.35
N VAL A 132 8.93 7.64 -0.27
CA VAL A 132 8.10 6.43 -0.13
C VAL A 132 6.83 6.50 -0.98
N GLU A 133 6.24 7.68 -1.17
CA GLU A 133 4.90 7.82 -1.78
C GLU A 133 4.93 7.66 -3.30
N ASN A 134 5.96 8.18 -3.97
CA ASN A 134 6.06 8.22 -5.43
C ASN A 134 7.41 7.70 -5.97
N ALA A 135 8.30 7.20 -5.11
CA ALA A 135 9.61 6.67 -5.51
C ALA A 135 10.47 7.68 -6.29
N GLU A 136 10.32 8.97 -5.99
CA GLU A 136 11.13 10.04 -6.55
C GLU A 136 12.42 10.21 -5.73
N SER A 137 13.49 10.67 -6.39
CA SER A 137 14.76 10.92 -5.73
C SER A 137 14.98 12.42 -5.55
N ALA A 138 15.57 12.79 -4.40
CA ALA A 138 15.92 14.15 -4.09
C ALA A 138 17.25 14.21 -3.33
N ASN A 139 17.95 15.33 -3.43
CA ASN A 139 19.08 15.65 -2.56
C ASN A 139 18.62 16.68 -1.55
N VAL A 140 18.85 16.42 -0.26
CA VAL A 140 18.47 17.30 0.82
C VAL A 140 19.63 17.49 1.81
N ASP A 141 19.63 18.62 2.50
CA ASP A 141 20.63 18.95 3.51
C ASP A 141 20.37 18.20 4.83
N ALA A 142 21.38 18.12 5.70
CA ALA A 142 21.29 17.48 7.02
C ALA A 142 20.10 17.99 7.88
N ASN A 143 19.79 19.29 7.82
CA ASN A 143 18.67 19.90 8.56
C ASN A 143 17.29 19.63 7.93
N LYS A 144 17.21 18.77 6.92
CA LYS A 144 15.97 18.31 6.29
C LYS A 144 15.77 16.81 6.45
N ILE A 145 16.48 16.18 7.39
CA ILE A 145 16.40 14.76 7.72
C ILE A 145 16.05 14.60 9.19
N ILE A 146 15.07 13.74 9.47
CA ILE A 146 14.68 13.33 10.82
C ILE A 146 14.81 11.80 10.91
N LYS A 147 15.61 11.33 11.87
CA LYS A 147 15.62 9.92 12.27
C LYS A 147 14.29 9.59 12.95
N ILE A 148 13.68 8.49 12.56
CA ILE A 148 12.37 8.05 13.05
C ILE A 148 12.46 6.82 13.95
N SER A 149 11.36 6.51 14.61
CA SER A 149 11.26 5.29 15.41
C SER A 149 11.34 4.03 14.54
N PRO A 150 11.81 2.89 15.07
CA PRO A 150 11.82 1.62 14.33
C PRO A 150 10.44 1.19 13.82
N ALA A 151 9.37 1.47 14.58
CA ALA A 151 8.00 1.15 14.18
C ALA A 151 7.57 1.96 12.95
N THR A 152 7.81 3.28 12.97
CA THR A 152 7.53 4.15 11.83
C THR A 152 8.40 3.79 10.62
N ALA A 153 9.67 3.45 10.84
CA ALA A 153 10.58 2.97 9.79
C ALA A 153 10.06 1.69 9.11
N SER A 154 9.58 0.71 9.89
CA SER A 154 8.98 -0.52 9.35
C SER A 154 7.77 -0.22 8.47
N ASN A 155 6.83 0.59 8.95
CA ASN A 155 5.63 0.96 8.20
C ASN A 155 5.96 1.68 6.88
N LEU A 156 6.94 2.59 6.91
CA LEU A 156 7.39 3.29 5.71
C LEU A 156 8.10 2.35 4.74
N LYS A 157 8.87 1.38 5.23
CA LYS A 157 9.56 0.39 4.39
C LYS A 157 8.58 -0.54 3.69
N GLU A 158 7.54 -0.99 4.38
CA GLU A 158 6.45 -1.79 3.79
C GLU A 158 5.72 -0.99 2.69
N LYS A 159 5.39 0.27 2.96
CA LYS A 159 4.79 1.17 1.97
C LYS A 159 5.73 1.41 0.78
N ALA A 160 7.03 1.60 1.00
CA ALA A 160 8.00 1.79 -0.07
C ALA A 160 8.04 0.58 -1.00
N GLY A 161 8.08 -0.63 -0.43
CA GLY A 161 8.00 -1.87 -1.20
C GLY A 161 6.70 -1.98 -2.01
N SER A 162 5.57 -1.52 -1.45
CA SER A 162 4.29 -1.44 -2.15
C SER A 162 4.31 -0.46 -3.32
N THR A 163 4.88 0.73 -3.12
CA THR A 163 5.02 1.76 -4.14
C THR A 163 5.91 1.28 -5.29
N ASP A 164 7.07 0.72 -4.97
CA ASP A 164 8.00 0.19 -5.98
C ASP A 164 7.36 -0.95 -6.77
N PHE A 165 6.69 -1.87 -6.08
CA PHE A 165 5.92 -2.94 -6.71
C PHE A 165 4.89 -2.40 -7.71
N LEU A 166 4.09 -1.40 -7.29
CA LEU A 166 3.05 -0.84 -8.16
C LEU A 166 3.63 -0.07 -9.33
N LYS A 167 4.75 0.64 -9.13
CA LYS A 167 5.48 1.33 -10.21
C LYS A 167 5.92 0.33 -11.29
N ASP A 168 6.53 -0.76 -10.88
CA ASP A 168 6.97 -1.82 -11.80
C ASP A 168 5.79 -2.52 -12.47
N ALA A 169 4.77 -2.91 -11.69
CA ALA A 169 3.61 -3.62 -12.20
C ALA A 169 2.78 -2.78 -13.20
N THR A 170 2.60 -1.49 -12.92
CA THR A 170 1.83 -0.58 -13.79
C THR A 170 2.60 -0.13 -15.04
N SER A 171 3.93 -0.28 -15.05
CA SER A 171 4.72 -0.13 -16.28
C SER A 171 4.42 -1.23 -17.31
N LYS A 172 3.86 -2.35 -16.85
CA LYS A 172 3.44 -3.49 -17.68
C LYS A 172 1.97 -3.36 -18.06
N LYS A 173 1.61 -3.83 -19.25
CA LYS A 173 0.23 -3.75 -19.76
C LYS A 173 -0.33 -5.12 -20.13
N PRO A 174 -1.65 -5.34 -19.95
CA PRO A 174 -2.31 -6.47 -20.56
C PRO A 174 -2.09 -6.48 -22.06
N THR A 175 -1.77 -7.65 -22.62
CA THR A 175 -1.71 -7.79 -24.08
C THR A 175 -3.11 -7.97 -24.62
N ILE A 176 -3.60 -6.93 -25.30
CA ILE A 176 -4.88 -6.97 -25.99
C ILE A 176 -4.60 -7.42 -27.43
N PRO A 177 -5.17 -8.56 -27.89
CA PRO A 177 -5.03 -8.97 -29.28
C PRO A 177 -5.50 -7.86 -30.22
N SER A 178 -4.67 -7.48 -31.19
CA SER A 178 -4.97 -6.36 -32.09
C SER A 178 -6.21 -6.59 -32.97
N ASP A 179 -6.59 -7.86 -33.15
CA ASP A 179 -7.76 -8.31 -33.88
C ASP A 179 -9.01 -8.46 -32.98
N TYR A 180 -8.88 -8.29 -31.66
CA TYR A 180 -10.01 -8.40 -30.74
C TYR A 180 -11.01 -7.27 -30.97
N LYS A 181 -12.26 -7.66 -31.26
CA LYS A 181 -13.39 -6.75 -31.47
C LYS A 181 -14.51 -7.12 -30.50
N PRO A 182 -14.71 -6.35 -29.40
CA PRO A 182 -15.77 -6.64 -28.44
C PRO A 182 -17.14 -6.54 -29.12
N LYS A 183 -18.04 -7.45 -28.77
CA LYS A 183 -19.44 -7.50 -29.24
C LYS A 183 -20.40 -7.21 -28.10
N VAL A 184 -21.57 -6.68 -28.43
CA VAL A 184 -22.64 -6.48 -27.44
C VAL A 184 -22.98 -7.82 -26.79
N GLY A 185 -23.00 -7.83 -25.47
CA GLY A 185 -23.21 -9.03 -24.66
C GLY A 185 -21.93 -9.70 -24.15
N ASP A 186 -20.76 -9.40 -24.74
CA ASP A 186 -19.49 -9.96 -24.29
C ASP A 186 -19.19 -9.59 -22.85
N LYS A 187 -18.69 -10.57 -22.09
CA LYS A 187 -18.01 -10.30 -20.82
C LYS A 187 -16.57 -9.91 -21.13
N VAL A 188 -16.12 -8.80 -20.55
CA VAL A 188 -14.81 -8.20 -20.85
C VAL A 188 -14.11 -7.72 -19.60
N LEU A 189 -12.81 -7.49 -19.73
CA LEU A 189 -12.03 -6.67 -18.81
C LEU A 189 -11.71 -5.36 -19.53
N ALA A 190 -11.99 -4.22 -18.90
CA ALA A 190 -11.78 -2.90 -19.50
C ALA A 190 -11.03 -1.96 -18.56
N GLN A 191 -10.14 -1.17 -19.14
CA GLN A 191 -9.40 -0.12 -18.43
C GLN A 191 -10.29 1.11 -18.30
N TRP A 192 -10.69 1.43 -17.08
CA TRP A 192 -11.51 2.60 -16.77
C TRP A 192 -10.67 3.86 -16.53
N ALA A 193 -9.47 3.69 -15.96
CA ALA A 193 -8.46 4.74 -15.76
C ALA A 193 -7.06 4.14 -15.92
N ALA A 194 -6.02 4.98 -15.98
CA ALA A 194 -4.64 4.60 -16.33
C ALA A 194 -4.15 3.28 -15.68
N ASN A 195 -4.48 3.03 -14.41
CA ASN A 195 -4.07 1.82 -13.68
C ASN A 195 -5.28 1.09 -13.04
N SER A 196 -6.45 1.12 -13.67
CA SER A 196 -7.68 0.53 -13.11
C SER A 196 -8.42 -0.29 -14.14
N TRP A 197 -8.45 -1.60 -13.93
CA TRP A 197 -9.10 -2.59 -14.78
C TRP A 197 -10.30 -3.18 -14.07
N TRP A 198 -11.44 -3.21 -14.77
CA TRP A 198 -12.72 -3.61 -14.20
C TRP A 198 -13.42 -4.58 -15.14
N SER A 199 -14.06 -5.59 -14.54
CA SER A 199 -14.93 -6.48 -15.30
C SER A 199 -16.28 -5.85 -15.59
N GLY A 200 -16.83 -6.19 -16.75
CA GLY A 200 -18.11 -5.66 -17.19
C GLY A 200 -18.67 -6.41 -18.38
N LYS A 201 -19.85 -5.96 -18.82
CA LYS A 201 -20.53 -6.47 -20.01
C LYS A 201 -20.64 -5.37 -21.05
N VAL A 202 -20.32 -5.67 -22.30
CA VAL A 202 -20.46 -4.72 -23.40
C VAL A 202 -21.95 -4.50 -23.68
N THR A 203 -22.41 -3.26 -23.62
CA THR A 203 -23.81 -2.90 -23.89
C THR A 203 -23.99 -2.18 -25.22
N LYS A 204 -22.94 -1.52 -25.73
CA LYS A 204 -22.98 -0.76 -26.97
C LYS A 204 -21.58 -0.63 -27.57
N VAL A 205 -21.48 -0.66 -28.89
CA VAL A 205 -20.24 -0.41 -29.65
C VAL A 205 -20.54 0.62 -30.72
N VAL A 206 -19.84 1.77 -30.73
CA VAL A 206 -19.99 2.84 -31.73
C VAL A 206 -18.62 3.37 -32.10
N GLY A 207 -18.22 3.20 -33.37
CA GLY A 207 -16.87 3.54 -33.80
C GLY A 207 -15.84 2.89 -32.88
N ASP A 208 -14.82 3.62 -32.46
CA ASP A 208 -13.76 3.12 -31.58
C ASP A 208 -14.09 3.21 -30.08
N LYS A 209 -15.36 3.41 -29.72
CA LYS A 209 -15.82 3.41 -28.34
C LYS A 209 -16.69 2.20 -28.03
N THR A 210 -16.50 1.66 -26.83
CA THR A 210 -17.25 0.52 -26.28
C THR A 210 -17.88 0.95 -24.96
N THR A 211 -19.19 0.86 -24.83
CA THR A 211 -19.90 1.12 -23.57
C THR A 211 -19.96 -0.15 -22.73
N ILE A 212 -19.51 -0.05 -21.48
CA ILE A 212 -19.43 -1.15 -20.54
C ILE A 212 -20.45 -0.93 -19.43
N ALA A 213 -21.28 -1.94 -19.16
CA ALA A 213 -22.00 -2.05 -17.89
C ALA A 213 -21.09 -2.74 -16.87
N TRP A 214 -20.64 -1.98 -15.89
CA TRP A 214 -19.65 -2.41 -14.89
C TRP A 214 -20.25 -3.37 -13.86
N GLU A 215 -19.48 -4.38 -13.44
CA GLU A 215 -19.95 -5.37 -12.46
C GLU A 215 -20.04 -4.81 -11.02
N ASP A 216 -19.49 -3.63 -10.74
CA ASP A 216 -19.70 -2.93 -9.45
C ASP A 216 -21.05 -2.21 -9.35
N GLY A 217 -21.85 -2.20 -10.41
CA GLY A 217 -23.11 -1.47 -10.48
C GLY A 217 -22.96 0.01 -10.79
N SER A 218 -21.75 0.50 -11.06
CA SER A 218 -21.53 1.87 -11.53
C SER A 218 -22.25 2.13 -12.85
N LYS A 219 -22.60 3.41 -13.10
CA LYS A 219 -23.27 3.82 -14.34
C LYS A 219 -22.46 3.37 -15.56
N PRO A 220 -23.08 2.75 -16.58
CA PRO A 220 -22.37 2.37 -17.78
C PRO A 220 -21.66 3.55 -18.43
N SER A 221 -20.43 3.34 -18.91
CA SER A 221 -19.63 4.40 -19.52
C SER A 221 -18.87 3.91 -20.74
N ALA A 222 -18.55 4.82 -21.65
CA ALA A 222 -17.82 4.53 -22.87
C ALA A 222 -16.31 4.60 -22.61
N VAL A 223 -15.57 3.57 -23.05
CA VAL A 223 -14.11 3.51 -23.05
C VAL A 223 -13.59 3.30 -24.47
N ASP A 224 -12.31 3.58 -24.70
CA ASP A 224 -11.66 3.26 -25.96
C ASP A 224 -11.65 1.75 -26.22
N ARG A 225 -11.89 1.34 -27.46
CA ARG A 225 -11.88 -0.08 -27.86
C ARG A 225 -10.51 -0.71 -27.57
N GLY A 226 -9.43 0.04 -27.77
CA GLY A 226 -8.07 -0.39 -27.42
C GLY A 226 -7.80 -0.51 -25.91
N SER A 227 -8.80 -0.25 -25.06
CA SER A 227 -8.77 -0.43 -23.61
C SER A 227 -9.71 -1.55 -23.14
N VAL A 228 -10.25 -2.36 -24.07
CA VAL A 228 -11.15 -3.48 -23.78
C VAL A 228 -10.51 -4.77 -24.27
N MET A 229 -10.48 -5.78 -23.41
CA MET A 229 -10.00 -7.12 -23.76
C MET A 229 -11.02 -8.20 -23.41
N ALA A 230 -10.91 -9.34 -24.08
CA ALA A 230 -11.70 -10.52 -23.75
C ALA A 230 -11.51 -10.88 -22.28
N TYR A 231 -12.59 -11.27 -21.61
CA TYR A 231 -12.47 -11.85 -20.28
C TYR A 231 -11.66 -13.15 -20.34
N PRO A 232 -10.77 -13.43 -19.39
CA PRO A 232 -9.88 -14.60 -19.47
C PRO A 232 -10.67 -15.91 -19.53
N ASP A 233 -10.34 -16.75 -20.49
CA ASP A 233 -10.90 -18.09 -20.66
C ASP A 233 -9.89 -19.14 -20.15
N PRO A 234 -10.25 -19.97 -19.16
CA PRO A 234 -9.42 -21.08 -18.70
C PRO A 234 -8.88 -21.98 -19.82
N ALA A 235 -9.64 -22.21 -20.90
CA ALA A 235 -9.28 -23.16 -21.96
C ALA A 235 -8.11 -22.69 -22.83
N GLY A 236 -7.92 -21.37 -22.96
CA GLY A 236 -6.88 -20.75 -23.79
C GLY A 236 -5.82 -19.98 -23.00
N ALA A 237 -5.91 -19.96 -21.67
CA ALA A 237 -5.01 -19.19 -20.83
C ALA A 237 -3.60 -19.79 -20.80
N LYS A 238 -2.59 -18.94 -21.00
CA LYS A 238 -1.19 -19.30 -20.83
C LYS A 238 -0.79 -19.08 -19.36
N MET A 239 -0.04 -20.03 -18.80
CA MET A 239 0.51 -19.89 -17.45
C MET A 239 1.68 -18.88 -17.46
N PRO A 240 1.78 -17.99 -16.46
CA PRO A 240 2.93 -17.09 -16.32
C PRO A 240 4.19 -17.85 -15.92
N SER A 241 5.34 -17.19 -16.04
CA SER A 241 6.56 -17.59 -15.33
C SER A 241 6.59 -17.02 -13.90
N GLU A 242 7.38 -17.61 -13.01
CA GLU A 242 7.67 -17.01 -11.70
C GLU A 242 8.29 -15.61 -11.87
N GLY A 243 7.91 -14.68 -11.01
CA GLY A 243 8.28 -13.26 -11.10
C GLY A 243 7.51 -12.44 -12.13
N GLN A 244 6.70 -13.06 -13.00
CA GLN A 244 5.91 -12.31 -14.00
C GLN A 244 4.73 -11.59 -13.37
N PHE A 245 4.52 -10.33 -13.77
CA PHE A 245 3.37 -9.53 -13.36
C PHE A 245 2.09 -9.99 -14.07
N VAL A 246 0.99 -9.96 -13.33
CA VAL A 246 -0.36 -10.30 -13.80
C VAL A 246 -1.37 -9.28 -13.26
N LEU A 247 -2.50 -9.13 -13.96
CA LEU A 247 -3.72 -8.67 -13.30
C LEU A 247 -4.45 -9.88 -12.77
N ALA A 248 -4.71 -9.93 -11.47
CA ALA A 248 -5.45 -10.99 -10.83
C ALA A 248 -6.88 -10.52 -10.49
N LYS A 249 -7.86 -11.39 -10.74
CA LYS A 249 -9.26 -11.18 -10.34
C LYS A 249 -9.34 -11.04 -8.82
N PRO A 250 -10.03 -10.03 -8.28
CA PRO A 250 -10.06 -9.80 -6.83
C PRO A 250 -10.83 -10.92 -6.11
N VAL A 251 -10.59 -11.07 -4.80
CA VAL A 251 -11.38 -11.97 -3.94
C VAL A 251 -12.83 -11.48 -3.84
N SER A 252 -13.02 -10.16 -3.80
CA SER A 252 -14.33 -9.50 -3.73
C SER A 252 -14.34 -8.24 -4.60
N GLY A 253 -15.50 -7.90 -5.16
CA GLY A 253 -15.67 -6.76 -6.07
C GLY A 253 -15.25 -7.08 -7.50
N SER A 254 -15.13 -6.04 -8.33
CA SER A 254 -14.91 -6.16 -9.78
C SER A 254 -13.63 -5.47 -10.28
N LYS A 255 -12.88 -4.80 -9.39
CA LYS A 255 -11.58 -4.19 -9.73
C LYS A 255 -10.47 -5.25 -9.69
N TRP A 256 -9.84 -5.49 -10.83
CA TRP A 256 -8.69 -6.38 -10.92
C TRP A 256 -7.46 -5.71 -10.32
N VAL A 257 -6.62 -6.51 -9.67
CA VAL A 257 -5.47 -6.03 -8.90
C VAL A 257 -4.18 -6.50 -9.54
N TYR A 258 -3.18 -5.62 -9.55
CA TYR A 258 -1.83 -5.98 -9.97
C TYR A 258 -1.22 -6.95 -8.95
N ALA A 259 -0.61 -8.01 -9.45
CA ALA A 259 0.04 -9.02 -8.64
C ALA A 259 1.29 -9.56 -9.38
N GLN A 260 2.19 -10.22 -8.66
CA GLN A 260 3.36 -10.88 -9.22
C GLN A 260 3.29 -12.37 -8.92
N THR A 261 3.54 -13.20 -9.92
CA THR A 261 3.57 -14.66 -9.75
C THR A 261 4.73 -15.04 -8.83
N VAL A 262 4.46 -15.78 -7.77
CA VAL A 262 5.45 -16.33 -6.82
C VAL A 262 5.76 -17.78 -7.15
N ALA A 263 4.72 -18.56 -7.47
CA ALA A 263 4.86 -19.98 -7.80
C ALA A 263 3.81 -20.37 -8.85
N VAL A 264 4.16 -21.32 -9.71
CA VAL A 264 3.30 -21.83 -10.78
C VAL A 264 2.95 -23.29 -10.51
N LYS A 265 1.66 -23.62 -10.51
CA LYS A 265 1.12 -24.99 -10.39
C LYS A 265 0.25 -25.29 -11.61
N ASP A 266 -0.08 -26.55 -11.86
CA ASP A 266 -0.77 -27.00 -13.10
C ASP A 266 -1.94 -26.09 -13.56
N LYS A 267 -2.87 -25.75 -12.65
CA LYS A 267 -4.08 -24.95 -12.98
C LYS A 267 -4.26 -23.71 -12.11
N SER A 268 -3.20 -23.28 -11.45
CA SER A 268 -3.25 -22.13 -10.54
C SER A 268 -1.88 -21.54 -10.33
N ILE A 269 -1.84 -20.27 -9.96
CA ILE A 269 -0.65 -19.55 -9.56
C ILE A 269 -0.79 -19.05 -8.14
N GLU A 270 0.31 -19.00 -7.41
CA GLU A 270 0.40 -18.18 -6.21
C GLU A 270 0.87 -16.79 -6.64
N VAL A 271 0.18 -15.75 -6.20
CA VAL A 271 0.53 -14.36 -6.53
C VAL A 271 0.74 -13.55 -5.26
N LYS A 272 1.73 -12.65 -5.29
CA LYS A 272 2.00 -11.64 -4.28
C LYS A 272 1.39 -10.30 -4.72
N HIS A 273 0.69 -9.65 -3.81
CA HIS A 273 0.10 -8.33 -4.01
C HIS A 273 1.07 -7.22 -3.56
N ALA A 274 0.74 -5.98 -3.87
CA ALA A 274 1.53 -4.82 -3.43
C ALA A 274 1.61 -4.69 -1.90
N SER A 275 0.66 -5.23 -1.14
CA SER A 275 0.72 -5.28 0.33
C SER A 275 1.73 -6.31 0.87
N GLY A 276 2.26 -7.18 0.02
CA GLY A 276 3.10 -8.31 0.41
C GLY A 276 2.32 -9.61 0.63
N ASP A 277 1.00 -9.56 0.77
CA ASP A 277 0.16 -10.74 0.96
C ASP A 277 0.18 -11.64 -0.28
N THR A 278 0.14 -12.97 -0.06
CA THR A 278 0.02 -13.95 -1.13
C THR A 278 -1.35 -14.62 -1.16
N ARG A 279 -1.77 -15.08 -2.34
CA ARG A 279 -2.92 -15.97 -2.50
C ARG A 279 -2.83 -16.82 -3.75
N THR A 280 -3.59 -17.91 -3.77
CA THR A 280 -3.76 -18.75 -4.96
C THR A 280 -4.85 -18.17 -5.89
N VAL A 281 -4.56 -18.14 -7.19
CA VAL A 281 -5.45 -17.68 -8.26
C VAL A 281 -5.54 -18.77 -9.32
N LYS A 282 -6.74 -19.13 -9.76
CA LYS A 282 -6.94 -20.20 -10.75
C LYS A 282 -6.68 -19.71 -12.17
N ILE A 283 -6.40 -20.64 -13.07
CA ILE A 283 -6.40 -20.37 -14.51
C ILE A 283 -7.75 -19.76 -14.94
N GLY A 284 -7.72 -18.70 -15.75
CA GLY A 284 -8.89 -17.87 -16.09
C GLY A 284 -9.26 -16.80 -15.05
N GLU A 285 -8.53 -16.69 -13.93
CA GLU A 285 -8.70 -15.61 -12.94
C GLU A 285 -7.50 -14.65 -12.93
N PHE A 286 -6.67 -14.68 -13.97
CA PHE A 286 -5.58 -13.73 -14.18
C PHE A 286 -5.38 -13.39 -15.66
N VAL A 287 -4.68 -12.29 -15.91
CA VAL A 287 -4.22 -11.84 -17.22
C VAL A 287 -2.72 -11.56 -17.14
N LEU A 288 -1.95 -12.02 -18.13
CA LEU A 288 -0.52 -11.75 -18.23
C LEU A 288 -0.25 -10.28 -18.57
N LEU A 289 0.75 -9.69 -17.91
CA LEU A 289 1.26 -8.37 -18.21
C LEU A 289 2.65 -8.47 -18.86
N ASN A 290 2.85 -7.70 -19.92
CA ASN A 290 4.09 -7.65 -20.70
C ASN A 290 4.63 -6.22 -20.78
#